data_AF-A0A8J3FKQ8-F1
#
_entry.id   AF-A0A8J3FKQ8-F1
#
_cell.length_a   1.000
_cell.length_b   1.000
_cell.length_c   1.000
_cell.angle_alpha   90.00
_cell.angle_beta   90.00
_cell.angle_gamma   90.00
#
_symmetry.space_group_name_H-M   'P 1'
#
loop_
_entity.id
_entity.type
_entity.pdbx_description
1 polymer ?
#
loop_
_entity_poly.entity_id
_entity_poly.type
_entity_poly.pdbx_seq_one_letter_code
_entity_poly.pdbx_strand_id
1 'polypeptide(L)'
;MPTPLRSLPALVCAAGAAGAVPALAAPAVAAAGPVPAPAGAARCVGGLLLVREHALLRLPDPFGPPRAAVPLTRRLNALGHAAGPQRTYAVAAPDEVVTLDAAGTLRPVGPLPAQAHGATAGAVHGDQWYLGVEGRLVVVDLRAGSPTYLHAVADLPTNPWTVLRDFAYRPADGELWGVAARGYGHPSVLARLDPRTAQVRTFPTRAALPAARGFGAVALGPDDVLHALDDDTGHLLHVPLRGGPVTRTALGGRSRWSDATACPPAPAAAVPPPRPVRPPAARAPHPRPAGPPARAARGRPAAPPPRPRPAAAPPPRPPAAAPAAVRRHRTAYLRRAAARRVPESRTLPASLALFVGAAVPAVVAAARIAGRLRGR
;
A
#
# COMPACT_ATOMS: atom_id res chain seq x y z
N MET A 1 12.40 -13.82 -56.95
CA MET A 1 13.55 -14.72 -56.78
C MET A 1 13.48 -15.33 -55.38
N PRO A 2 13.13 -16.62 -55.25
CA PRO A 2 13.08 -17.30 -53.96
C PRO A 2 14.44 -17.94 -53.63
N THR A 3 14.95 -17.67 -52.44
CA THR A 3 16.13 -18.36 -51.88
C THR A 3 15.69 -19.63 -51.15
N PRO A 4 16.43 -20.74 -51.26
CA PRO A 4 15.97 -22.05 -50.84
C PRO A 4 16.24 -22.36 -49.37
N LEU A 5 15.35 -23.19 -48.82
CA LEU A 5 15.49 -23.94 -47.57
C LEU A 5 16.77 -24.79 -47.59
N ARG A 6 17.59 -24.66 -46.54
CA ARG A 6 18.64 -25.62 -46.20
C ARG A 6 18.18 -26.47 -45.01
N SER A 7 17.77 -27.69 -45.34
CA SER A 7 17.72 -28.84 -44.44
C SER A 7 19.14 -29.40 -44.26
N LEU A 8 19.51 -29.85 -43.05
CA LEU A 8 20.58 -30.82 -42.76
C LEU A 8 20.57 -31.16 -41.23
N PRO A 9 21.19 -32.26 -40.77
CA PRO A 9 20.48 -33.52 -40.46
C PRO A 9 20.45 -33.87 -38.95
N ALA A 10 19.72 -34.95 -38.67
CA ALA A 10 19.65 -35.63 -37.40
C ALA A 10 20.95 -36.39 -37.01
N LEU A 11 20.92 -36.86 -35.76
CA LEU A 11 21.64 -38.01 -35.16
C LEU A 11 22.84 -37.66 -34.25
N VAL A 12 22.75 -38.02 -32.97
CA VAL A 12 23.44 -39.19 -32.35
C VAL A 12 23.21 -39.19 -30.82
N CYS A 13 22.94 -40.40 -30.32
CA CYS A 13 22.74 -40.80 -28.93
C CYS A 13 23.94 -40.56 -27.99
N ALA A 14 23.68 -40.39 -26.69
CA ALA A 14 24.56 -40.92 -25.63
C ALA A 14 23.85 -41.09 -24.28
N ALA A 15 23.75 -42.36 -23.89
CA ALA A 15 23.91 -42.96 -22.56
C ALA A 15 23.39 -42.24 -21.29
N GLY A 16 22.53 -42.95 -20.57
CA GLY A 16 22.10 -42.61 -19.23
C GLY A 16 23.17 -42.82 -18.17
N ALA A 17 23.02 -42.06 -17.08
CA ALA A 17 23.63 -42.32 -15.79
C ALA A 17 22.52 -42.30 -14.73
N ALA A 18 22.16 -43.48 -14.24
CA ALA A 18 21.30 -43.64 -13.06
C ALA A 18 22.16 -43.34 -11.82
N GLY A 19 22.12 -42.09 -11.35
CA GLY A 19 22.73 -41.68 -10.09
C GLY A 19 21.73 -41.82 -8.94
N ALA A 20 22.07 -42.66 -7.96
CA ALA A 20 21.32 -42.82 -6.73
C ALA A 20 21.23 -41.49 -5.96
N VAL A 21 20.02 -41.06 -5.64
CA VAL A 21 19.75 -39.87 -4.83
C VAL A 21 19.81 -40.28 -3.35
N PRO A 22 20.71 -39.72 -2.52
CA PRO A 22 20.70 -39.98 -1.09
C PRO A 22 19.49 -39.28 -0.46
N ALA A 23 18.66 -40.06 0.23
CA ALA A 23 17.55 -39.56 1.03
C ALA A 23 18.10 -38.77 2.23
N LEU A 24 18.18 -37.45 2.11
CA LEU A 24 18.47 -36.56 3.23
C LEU A 24 17.25 -36.51 4.15
N ALA A 25 17.39 -37.07 5.35
CA ALA A 25 16.40 -36.95 6.42
C ALA A 25 16.23 -35.48 6.80
N ALA A 26 15.05 -34.92 6.50
CA ALA A 26 14.70 -33.57 6.91
C ALA A 26 14.55 -33.52 8.45
N PRO A 27 15.16 -32.53 9.13
CA PRO A 27 14.91 -32.34 10.55
C PRO A 27 13.44 -31.99 10.78
N ALA A 28 12.80 -32.69 11.71
CA ALA A 28 11.45 -32.39 12.15
C ALA A 28 11.43 -30.98 12.75
N VAL A 29 10.98 -30.00 11.95
CA VAL A 29 10.70 -28.65 12.42
C VAL A 29 9.46 -28.75 13.30
N ALA A 30 9.67 -28.68 14.62
CA ALA A 30 8.58 -28.57 15.58
C ALA A 30 7.73 -27.35 15.20
N ALA A 31 6.50 -27.61 14.75
CA ALA A 31 5.55 -26.57 14.40
C ALA A 31 5.30 -25.71 15.64
N ALA A 32 5.87 -24.51 15.68
CA ALA A 32 5.54 -23.51 16.68
C ALA A 32 4.05 -23.23 16.55
N GLY A 33 3.29 -23.60 17.58
CA GLY A 33 1.85 -23.35 17.63
C GLY A 33 1.54 -21.86 17.43
N PRO A 34 0.36 -21.53 16.88
CA PRO A 34 -0.02 -20.15 16.61
C PRO A 34 0.00 -19.34 17.91
N VAL A 35 0.89 -18.33 17.97
CA VAL A 35 0.92 -17.38 19.08
C VAL A 35 -0.40 -16.58 19.05
N PRO A 36 -1.19 -16.60 20.14
CA PRO A 36 -2.45 -15.86 20.19
C PRO A 36 -2.19 -14.36 20.01
N ALA A 37 -2.90 -13.76 19.05
CA ALA A 37 -2.80 -12.33 18.79
C ALA A 37 -3.28 -11.54 20.03
N PRO A 38 -2.58 -10.46 20.44
CA PRO A 38 -2.99 -9.65 21.57
C PRO A 38 -4.42 -9.13 21.35
N ALA A 39 -5.29 -9.41 22.33
CA ALA A 39 -6.66 -8.91 22.34
C ALA A 39 -6.64 -7.38 22.40
N GLY A 40 -7.12 -6.71 21.35
CA GLY A 40 -7.30 -5.26 21.34
C GLY A 40 -6.42 -4.47 20.37
N ALA A 41 -5.66 -5.11 19.48
CA ALA A 41 -5.07 -4.38 18.35
C ALA A 41 -6.21 -3.78 17.52
N ALA A 42 -6.39 -2.46 17.63
CA ALA A 42 -7.40 -1.72 16.89
C ALA A 42 -7.30 -2.11 15.41
N ARG A 43 -8.33 -2.71 14.84
CA ARG A 43 -8.34 -3.00 13.41
C ARG A 43 -8.46 -1.68 12.67
N CYS A 44 -7.74 -1.53 11.57
CA CYS A 44 -8.02 -0.41 10.70
C CYS A 44 -9.31 -0.71 9.94
N VAL A 45 -10.34 0.10 10.19
CA VAL A 45 -11.70 -0.15 9.71
C VAL A 45 -12.26 1.15 9.18
N GLY A 46 -12.63 1.18 7.89
CA GLY A 46 -13.38 2.29 7.28
C GLY A 46 -12.70 3.66 7.33
N GLY A 47 -11.36 3.70 7.32
CA GLY A 47 -10.56 4.93 7.36
C GLY A 47 -9.29 4.80 6.54
N LEU A 48 -8.32 5.68 6.79
CA LEU A 48 -7.02 5.68 6.11
C LEU A 48 -5.87 5.52 7.11
N LEU A 49 -4.84 4.78 6.68
CA LEU A 49 -3.50 4.85 7.24
C LEU A 49 -2.67 5.72 6.32
N LEU A 50 -2.08 6.77 6.86
CA LEU A 50 -1.19 7.67 6.13
C LEU A 50 0.16 7.69 6.83
N VAL A 51 1.20 7.22 6.16
CA VAL A 51 2.57 7.42 6.63
C VAL A 51 3.05 8.77 6.13
N ARG A 52 3.71 9.52 7.00
CA ARG A 52 4.37 10.78 6.66
C ARG A 52 5.67 10.90 7.42
N GLU A 53 6.77 10.95 6.70
CA GLU A 53 8.14 10.91 7.21
C GLU A 53 8.38 9.69 8.12
N HIS A 54 8.37 9.88 9.44
CA HIS A 54 8.55 8.84 10.46
C HIS A 54 7.32 8.76 11.38
N ALA A 55 6.14 9.07 10.87
CA ALA A 55 4.90 9.02 11.62
C ALA A 55 3.81 8.29 10.85
N LEU A 56 3.03 7.48 11.55
CA LEU A 56 1.77 6.94 11.09
C LEU A 56 0.63 7.82 11.60
N LEU A 57 -0.11 8.41 10.68
CA LEU A 57 -1.34 9.13 10.93
C LEU A 57 -2.53 8.19 10.69
N ARG A 58 -3.52 8.24 11.58
CA ARG A 58 -4.79 7.54 11.41
C ARG A 58 -5.91 8.52 11.17
N LEU A 59 -6.62 8.31 10.06
CA LEU A 59 -7.77 9.10 9.67
C LEU A 59 -9.00 8.19 9.62
N PRO A 60 -9.66 7.94 10.76
CA PRO A 60 -10.90 7.15 10.78
C PRO A 60 -12.05 7.85 10.07
N ASP A 61 -11.98 9.17 9.91
CA ASP A 61 -12.75 9.93 8.95
C ASP A 61 -11.73 10.70 8.09
N PRO A 62 -11.63 10.43 6.78
CA PRO A 62 -10.68 11.14 5.93
C PRO A 62 -10.96 12.65 5.86
N PHE A 63 -12.21 13.08 6.09
CA PHE A 63 -12.59 14.50 6.11
C PHE A 63 -12.30 15.18 7.46
N GLY A 64 -12.03 14.39 8.50
CA GLY A 64 -11.75 14.87 9.85
C GLY A 64 -10.25 15.08 10.13
N PRO A 65 -9.92 15.68 11.29
CA PRO A 65 -8.54 15.77 11.74
C PRO A 65 -7.98 14.36 12.04
N PRO A 66 -6.66 14.14 11.87
CA PRO A 66 -6.04 12.88 12.24
C PRO A 66 -6.15 12.64 13.75
N ARG A 67 -6.49 11.42 14.18
CA ARG A 67 -6.68 11.13 15.61
C ARG A 67 -5.38 11.05 16.40
N ALA A 68 -4.32 10.57 15.76
CA ALA A 68 -3.02 10.39 16.40
C ALA A 68 -1.91 10.28 15.35
N ALA A 69 -0.73 10.77 15.72
CA ALA A 69 0.52 10.47 15.07
C ALA A 69 1.29 9.45 15.92
N VAL A 70 1.48 8.23 15.38
CA VAL A 70 2.31 7.22 16.02
C VAL A 70 3.72 7.32 15.43
N PRO A 71 4.76 7.57 16.24
CA PRO A 71 6.12 7.59 15.73
C PRO A 71 6.52 6.20 15.22
N LEU A 72 7.16 6.18 14.07
CA LEU A 72 7.71 4.99 13.42
C LEU A 72 9.23 5.01 13.55
N THR A 73 9.80 3.86 13.85
CA THR A 73 11.26 3.71 13.95
C THR A 73 11.96 3.71 12.59
N ARG A 74 11.20 3.57 11.50
CA ARG A 74 11.69 3.53 10.11
C ARG A 74 10.72 4.25 9.18
N ARG A 75 11.26 4.72 8.06
CA ARG A 75 10.46 5.20 6.92
C ARG A 75 9.82 4.02 6.22
N LEU A 76 8.57 4.21 5.80
CA LEU A 76 7.79 3.24 5.05
C LEU A 76 7.33 3.88 3.74
N ASN A 77 7.18 3.04 2.72
CA ASN A 77 6.63 3.35 1.40
C ASN A 77 5.85 2.12 0.89
N ALA A 78 5.22 2.30 -0.26
CA ALA A 78 4.39 1.35 -0.97
C ALA A 78 3.35 0.65 -0.09
N LEU A 79 2.55 1.38 0.70
CA LEU A 79 1.62 0.72 1.61
C LEU A 79 0.50 -0.01 0.86
N GLY A 80 0.04 -1.13 1.40
CA GLY A 80 -1.12 -1.81 0.86
C GLY A 80 -1.81 -2.69 1.88
N HIS A 81 -3.11 -2.51 2.06
CA HIS A 81 -3.88 -3.28 3.04
C HIS A 81 -4.49 -4.56 2.45
N ALA A 82 -4.09 -5.72 2.99
CA ALA A 82 -4.66 -7.02 2.68
C ALA A 82 -5.87 -7.33 3.58
N ALA A 83 -7.05 -7.47 2.98
CA ALA A 83 -8.32 -7.68 3.71
C ALA A 83 -8.39 -9.00 4.50
N GLY A 84 -7.65 -10.04 4.12
CA GLY A 84 -7.68 -11.36 4.76
C GLY A 84 -7.20 -11.32 6.22
N PRO A 85 -5.90 -11.46 6.50
CA PRO A 85 -5.38 -11.36 7.86
C PRO A 85 -5.41 -9.94 8.43
N GLN A 86 -6.07 -8.98 7.75
CA GLN A 86 -6.15 -7.55 8.11
C GLN A 86 -4.76 -6.94 8.35
N ARG A 87 -3.86 -7.14 7.38
CA ARG A 87 -2.46 -6.71 7.47
C ARG A 87 -2.17 -5.64 6.46
N THR A 88 -1.53 -4.56 6.89
CA THR A 88 -0.94 -3.58 5.97
C THR A 88 0.48 -4.01 5.66
N TYR A 89 0.78 -4.28 4.39
CA TYR A 89 2.15 -4.47 3.90
C TYR A 89 2.75 -3.12 3.57
N ALA A 90 4.06 -3.00 3.76
CA ALA A 90 4.83 -1.82 3.37
C ALA A 90 6.28 -2.22 3.08
N VAL A 91 6.95 -1.37 2.31
CA VAL A 91 8.40 -1.41 2.11
C VAL A 91 9.05 -0.49 3.13
N ALA A 92 9.95 -1.03 3.93
CA ALA A 92 10.75 -0.25 4.86
C ALA A 92 12.19 -0.12 4.37
N ALA A 93 12.79 1.04 4.60
CA ALA A 93 14.16 1.30 4.17
C ALA A 93 15.18 0.36 4.87
N PRO A 94 16.19 -0.18 4.14
CA PRO A 94 16.45 0.05 2.72
C PRO A 94 15.51 -0.70 1.78
N ASP A 95 15.26 -2.00 1.94
CA ASP A 95 14.43 -2.82 1.03
C ASP A 95 13.89 -4.07 1.76
N GLU A 96 13.16 -3.86 2.87
CA GLU A 96 12.56 -4.94 3.66
C GLU A 96 11.03 -4.88 3.61
N VAL A 97 10.38 -6.02 3.39
CA VAL A 97 8.93 -6.14 3.50
C VAL A 97 8.56 -6.23 4.98
N VAL A 98 7.70 -5.33 5.41
CA VAL A 98 7.10 -5.37 6.75
C VAL A 98 5.59 -5.44 6.69
N THR A 99 5.04 -5.93 7.80
CA THR A 99 3.65 -5.67 8.14
C THR A 99 3.58 -4.58 9.19
N LEU A 100 2.57 -3.74 9.05
CA LEU A 100 2.21 -2.66 9.93
C LEU A 100 0.82 -2.98 10.49
N ASP A 101 0.71 -3.07 11.82
CA ASP A 101 -0.61 -3.06 12.47
C ASP A 101 -1.09 -1.62 12.69
N ALA A 102 -2.36 -1.45 13.07
CA ALA A 102 -2.85 -0.11 13.30
C ALA A 102 -2.05 0.59 14.42
N ALA A 103 -1.60 -0.14 15.45
CA ALA A 103 -0.82 0.38 16.57
C ALA A 103 0.52 1.01 16.18
N GLY A 104 0.95 0.90 14.92
CA GLY A 104 2.26 1.38 14.49
C GLY A 104 3.35 0.32 14.64
N THR A 105 2.99 -0.90 15.04
CA THR A 105 3.97 -1.97 15.26
C THR A 105 4.40 -2.52 13.92
N LEU A 106 5.70 -2.45 13.67
CA LEU A 106 6.33 -3.02 12.49
C LEU A 106 6.81 -4.43 12.79
N ARG A 107 6.47 -5.37 11.91
CA ARG A 107 6.98 -6.75 11.95
C ARG A 107 7.64 -7.09 10.61
N PRO A 108 8.95 -7.44 10.61
CA PRO A 108 9.60 -7.97 9.42
C PRO A 108 8.87 -9.20 8.89
N VAL A 109 8.71 -9.26 7.58
CA VAL A 109 8.15 -10.44 6.87
C VAL A 109 9.23 -11.12 6.06
N GLY A 110 10.08 -10.35 5.38
CA GLY A 110 11.15 -10.88 4.54
C GLY A 110 11.81 -9.81 3.68
N PRO A 111 12.80 -10.20 2.85
CA PRO A 111 13.43 -9.28 1.91
C PRO A 111 12.45 -8.86 0.81
N LEU A 112 12.61 -7.64 0.30
CA LEU A 112 11.92 -7.19 -0.92
C LEU A 112 12.58 -7.82 -2.16
N PRO A 113 11.80 -8.32 -3.14
CA PRO A 113 12.37 -8.85 -4.38
C PRO A 113 13.11 -7.74 -5.14
N ALA A 114 14.19 -8.08 -5.83
CA ALA A 114 15.09 -7.12 -6.47
C ALA A 114 14.39 -6.22 -7.48
N GLN A 115 13.39 -6.74 -8.19
CA GLN A 115 12.57 -6.00 -9.15
C GLN A 115 11.81 -4.85 -8.49
N ALA A 116 11.49 -4.99 -7.20
CA ALA A 116 10.72 -4.02 -6.42
C ALA A 116 11.59 -3.02 -5.65
N HIS A 117 12.92 -3.09 -5.74
CA HIS A 117 13.82 -2.17 -5.03
C HIS A 117 13.55 -0.72 -5.43
N GLY A 118 13.41 0.16 -4.44
CA GLY A 118 13.03 1.56 -4.67
C GLY A 118 11.54 1.79 -4.94
N ALA A 119 10.65 0.83 -4.67
CA ALA A 119 9.21 1.04 -4.74
C ALA A 119 8.76 2.26 -3.93
N THR A 120 7.93 3.11 -4.55
CA THR A 120 7.39 4.33 -3.92
C THR A 120 5.88 4.34 -3.80
N ALA A 121 5.19 3.42 -4.47
CA ALA A 121 3.74 3.32 -4.54
C ALA A 121 3.30 1.91 -4.25
N GLY A 122 2.15 1.75 -3.59
CA GLY A 122 1.64 0.45 -3.20
C GLY A 122 0.13 0.36 -3.23
N ALA A 123 -0.39 -0.78 -3.69
CA ALA A 123 -1.78 -1.14 -3.47
C ALA A 123 -1.90 -2.66 -3.37
N VAL A 124 -2.79 -3.14 -2.50
CA VAL A 124 -3.07 -4.57 -2.37
C VAL A 124 -4.50 -4.87 -2.81
N HIS A 125 -4.67 -5.92 -3.61
CA HIS A 125 -5.96 -6.53 -3.88
C HIS A 125 -5.84 -8.05 -3.86
N GLY A 126 -6.70 -8.71 -3.08
CA GLY A 126 -6.60 -10.15 -2.85
C GLY A 126 -5.21 -10.52 -2.29
N ASP A 127 -4.53 -11.43 -2.98
CA ASP A 127 -3.18 -11.90 -2.66
C ASP A 127 -2.09 -11.19 -3.50
N GLN A 128 -2.39 -10.07 -4.15
CA GLN A 128 -1.43 -9.36 -5.00
C GLN A 128 -1.10 -7.99 -4.43
N TRP A 129 0.19 -7.67 -4.40
CA TRP A 129 0.70 -6.34 -4.07
C TRP A 129 1.28 -5.69 -5.33
N TYR A 130 0.62 -4.64 -5.79
CA TYR A 130 1.04 -3.83 -6.91
C TYR A 130 2.00 -2.75 -6.41
N LEU A 131 3.20 -2.70 -6.97
CA LEU A 131 4.30 -1.83 -6.56
C LEU A 131 4.70 -0.95 -7.74
N GLY A 132 4.69 0.37 -7.55
CA GLY A 132 5.22 1.31 -8.53
C GLY A 132 6.71 1.52 -8.32
N VAL A 133 7.50 1.26 -9.36
CA VAL A 133 8.96 1.39 -9.36
C VAL A 133 9.41 2.08 -10.64
N GLU A 134 9.87 3.33 -10.56
CA GLU A 134 10.50 4.09 -11.67
C GLU A 134 10.05 3.69 -13.09
N GLY A 135 8.78 3.99 -13.43
CA GLY A 135 8.25 3.69 -14.77
C GLY A 135 7.91 2.22 -15.00
N ARG A 136 7.70 1.44 -13.93
CA ARG A 136 7.32 0.03 -13.96
C ARG A 136 6.27 -0.26 -12.90
N LEU A 137 5.47 -1.27 -13.17
CA LEU A 137 4.58 -1.92 -12.22
C LEU A 137 5.11 -3.32 -11.91
N VAL A 138 5.45 -3.58 -10.66
CA VAL A 138 5.83 -4.90 -10.18
C VAL A 138 4.69 -5.48 -9.37
N VAL A 139 4.35 -6.74 -9.59
CA VAL A 139 3.31 -7.44 -8.82
C VAL A 139 3.99 -8.50 -7.97
N VAL A 140 3.77 -8.44 -6.66
CA VAL A 140 4.31 -9.38 -5.68
C VAL A 140 3.19 -10.27 -5.15
N ASP A 141 3.45 -11.57 -5.05
CA ASP A 141 2.52 -12.54 -4.49
C ASP A 141 2.54 -12.50 -2.95
N LEU A 142 1.36 -12.31 -2.35
CA LEU A 142 1.13 -12.27 -0.91
C LEU A 142 0.40 -13.50 -0.39
N ARG A 143 0.16 -14.53 -1.20
CA ARG A 143 -0.52 -15.75 -0.77
C ARG A 143 0.37 -16.55 0.17
N ALA A 144 -0.03 -16.64 1.43
CA ALA A 144 0.68 -17.42 2.42
C ALA A 144 0.76 -18.91 2.00
N GLY A 145 1.96 -19.48 2.06
CA GLY A 145 2.22 -20.87 1.65
C GLY A 145 2.43 -21.08 0.14
N SER A 146 2.27 -20.03 -0.67
CA SER A 146 2.67 -20.07 -2.07
C SER A 146 4.20 -20.22 -2.20
N PRO A 147 4.72 -21.00 -3.16
CA PRO A 147 6.16 -21.06 -3.44
C PRO A 147 6.71 -19.70 -3.93
N THR A 148 5.84 -18.80 -4.39
CA THR A 148 6.19 -17.45 -4.83
C THR A 148 5.85 -16.38 -3.79
N TYR A 149 5.56 -16.73 -2.53
CA TYR A 149 5.29 -15.76 -1.48
C TYR A 149 6.44 -14.74 -1.35
N LEU A 150 6.13 -13.44 -1.48
CA LEU A 150 7.05 -12.31 -1.55
C LEU A 150 7.97 -12.26 -2.78
N HIS A 151 7.71 -13.06 -3.81
CA HIS A 151 8.38 -12.97 -5.09
C HIS A 151 7.59 -12.11 -6.07
N ALA A 152 8.32 -11.42 -6.97
CA ALA A 152 7.71 -10.75 -8.11
C ALA A 152 7.15 -11.79 -9.08
N VAL A 153 5.86 -11.71 -9.38
CA VAL A 153 5.12 -12.58 -10.32
C VAL A 153 4.76 -11.86 -11.63
N ALA A 154 4.87 -10.53 -11.66
CA ALA A 154 4.85 -9.75 -12.88
C ALA A 154 5.74 -8.51 -12.73
N ASP A 155 6.25 -8.03 -13.86
CA ASP A 155 7.09 -6.84 -13.94
C ASP A 155 6.87 -6.21 -15.32
N LEU A 156 6.14 -5.10 -15.33
CA LEU A 156 5.56 -4.51 -16.53
C LEU A 156 6.02 -3.05 -16.69
N PRO A 157 6.57 -2.64 -17.84
CA PRO A 157 6.91 -1.23 -18.06
C PRO A 157 5.64 -0.38 -18.18
N THR A 158 5.61 0.77 -17.51
CA THR A 158 4.58 1.79 -17.72
C THR A 158 4.97 2.67 -18.90
N ASN A 159 4.01 3.45 -19.41
CA ASN A 159 4.33 4.47 -20.41
C ASN A 159 5.15 5.62 -19.77
N PRO A 160 6.10 6.24 -20.51
CA PRO A 160 7.05 7.20 -19.93
C PRO A 160 6.45 8.59 -19.62
N TRP A 161 5.25 8.87 -20.14
CA TRP A 161 4.68 10.21 -20.15
C TRP A 161 3.80 10.54 -18.93
N THR A 162 3.60 9.60 -18.00
CA THR A 162 2.78 9.85 -16.81
C THR A 162 3.39 9.18 -15.59
N VAL A 163 3.99 9.99 -14.71
CA VAL A 163 4.54 9.52 -13.44
C VAL A 163 3.45 9.59 -12.38
N LEU A 164 2.82 8.45 -12.11
CA LEU A 164 2.05 8.25 -10.88
C LEU A 164 3.03 8.00 -9.74
N ARG A 165 3.05 8.91 -8.76
CA ARG A 165 3.92 8.75 -7.58
C ARG A 165 3.36 7.76 -6.57
N ASP A 166 2.03 7.67 -6.48
CA ASP A 166 1.29 6.68 -5.70
C ASP A 166 -0.06 6.37 -6.36
N PHE A 167 -0.69 5.26 -5.96
CA PHE A 167 -1.99 4.80 -6.48
C PHE A 167 -2.75 3.92 -5.49
N ALA A 168 -4.06 3.81 -5.66
CA ALA A 168 -4.92 2.90 -4.91
C ALA A 168 -5.70 1.98 -5.85
N TYR A 169 -5.90 0.72 -5.47
CA TYR A 169 -6.70 -0.22 -6.25
C TYR A 169 -8.20 0.05 -6.10
N ARG A 170 -8.93 0.10 -7.22
CA ARG A 170 -10.39 0.23 -7.25
C ARG A 170 -11.04 -1.09 -7.67
N PRO A 171 -11.71 -1.81 -6.76
CA PRO A 171 -12.35 -3.08 -7.10
C PRO A 171 -13.47 -2.98 -8.15
N ALA A 172 -14.10 -1.82 -8.29
CA ALA A 172 -15.24 -1.65 -9.19
C ALA A 172 -14.88 -1.75 -10.69
N ASP A 173 -13.66 -1.39 -11.07
CA ASP A 173 -13.16 -1.49 -12.46
C ASP A 173 -11.86 -2.32 -12.58
N GLY A 174 -11.25 -2.69 -11.45
CA GLY A 174 -10.02 -3.47 -11.42
C GLY A 174 -8.78 -2.67 -11.83
N GLU A 175 -8.84 -1.34 -11.81
CA GLU A 175 -7.73 -0.45 -12.16
C GLU A 175 -7.08 0.16 -10.91
N LEU A 176 -5.83 0.62 -11.05
CA LEU A 176 -5.12 1.42 -10.05
C LEU A 176 -5.37 2.90 -10.34
N TRP A 177 -5.78 3.68 -9.36
CA TRP A 177 -6.16 5.08 -9.50
C TRP A 177 -5.21 5.99 -8.71
N GLY A 178 -4.86 7.13 -9.28
CA GLY A 178 -3.99 8.12 -8.64
C GLY A 178 -4.12 9.50 -9.26
N VAL A 179 -3.27 10.42 -8.79
CA VAL A 179 -3.18 11.78 -9.34
C VAL A 179 -1.82 11.99 -9.97
N ALA A 180 -1.81 12.34 -11.24
CA ALA A 180 -0.59 12.65 -11.98
C ALA A 180 -0.32 14.16 -11.96
N ALA A 181 0.85 14.52 -11.43
CA ALA A 181 1.39 15.87 -11.54
C ALA A 181 1.89 16.11 -12.98
N ARG A 182 1.57 17.28 -13.55
CA ARG A 182 2.00 17.67 -14.92
C ARG A 182 3.18 18.66 -14.92
N GLY A 183 3.88 18.74 -13.79
CA GLY A 183 4.92 19.74 -13.57
C GLY A 183 4.36 21.09 -13.12
N TYR A 184 5.28 22.01 -12.85
CA TYR A 184 4.94 23.31 -12.28
C TYR A 184 4.06 24.16 -13.18
N GLY A 185 3.04 24.78 -12.59
CA GLY A 185 2.13 25.69 -13.29
C GLY A 185 1.06 24.98 -14.12
N HIS A 186 1.11 23.66 -14.26
CA HIS A 186 0.08 22.88 -14.94
C HIS A 186 -0.85 22.21 -13.93
N PRO A 187 -2.19 22.24 -14.17
CA PRO A 187 -3.11 21.54 -13.31
C PRO A 187 -2.82 20.05 -13.35
N SER A 188 -2.90 19.41 -12.18
CA SER A 188 -2.78 17.96 -12.07
C SER A 188 -3.99 17.29 -12.72
N VAL A 189 -3.86 16.00 -13.04
CA VAL A 189 -4.92 15.24 -13.67
C VAL A 189 -5.15 13.93 -12.93
N LEU A 190 -6.40 13.47 -12.95
CA LEU A 190 -6.71 12.13 -12.48
C LEU A 190 -6.12 11.12 -13.47
N ALA A 191 -5.58 10.03 -12.99
CA ALA A 191 -5.04 8.98 -13.83
C ALA A 191 -5.44 7.60 -13.32
N ARG A 192 -5.54 6.67 -14.26
CA ARG A 192 -5.76 5.25 -13.99
C ARG A 192 -4.68 4.43 -14.68
N LEU A 193 -4.32 3.31 -14.08
CA LEU A 193 -3.30 2.39 -14.54
C LEU A 193 -3.94 0.99 -14.58
N ASP A 194 -3.93 0.37 -15.75
CA ASP A 194 -4.40 -1.00 -15.92
C ASP A 194 -3.32 -1.98 -15.40
N PRO A 195 -3.57 -2.73 -14.31
CA PRO A 195 -2.54 -3.59 -13.70
C PRO A 195 -2.12 -4.77 -14.59
N ARG A 196 -2.86 -5.07 -15.66
CA ARG A 196 -2.51 -6.15 -16.61
C ARG A 196 -1.57 -5.70 -17.70
N THR A 197 -1.68 -4.44 -18.11
CA THR A 197 -0.92 -3.88 -19.25
C THR A 197 0.06 -2.79 -18.83
N ALA A 198 0.00 -2.34 -17.57
CA ALA A 198 0.73 -1.20 -17.02
C ALA A 198 0.50 0.12 -17.80
N GLN A 199 -0.58 0.21 -18.58
CA GLN A 199 -0.90 1.41 -19.35
C GLN A 199 -1.57 2.44 -18.46
N VAL A 200 -0.97 3.64 -18.39
CA VAL A 200 -1.53 4.78 -17.67
C VAL A 200 -2.36 5.64 -18.63
N ARG A 201 -3.58 5.99 -18.23
CA ARG A 201 -4.47 6.93 -18.94
C ARG A 201 -4.83 8.07 -18.01
N THR A 202 -4.88 9.29 -18.54
CA THR A 202 -5.25 10.49 -17.78
C THR A 202 -6.63 10.99 -18.19
N PHE A 203 -7.33 11.60 -17.24
CA PHE A 203 -8.69 12.10 -17.42
C PHE A 203 -8.78 13.52 -16.85
N PRO A 204 -9.48 14.43 -17.55
CA PRO A 204 -9.84 15.70 -16.95
C PRO A 204 -10.85 15.44 -15.82
N THR A 205 -10.64 16.09 -14.70
CA THR A 205 -11.63 16.17 -13.62
C THR A 205 -12.56 17.34 -13.88
N ARG A 206 -13.84 17.23 -13.47
CA ARG A 206 -14.79 18.36 -13.60
C ARG A 206 -14.33 19.60 -12.85
N ALA A 207 -13.80 19.41 -11.65
CA ALA A 207 -13.10 20.45 -10.90
C ALA A 207 -11.59 20.35 -11.17
N ALA A 208 -10.93 21.47 -11.47
CA ALA A 208 -9.49 21.48 -11.69
C ALA A 208 -8.75 21.01 -10.43
N LEU A 209 -7.86 20.04 -10.57
CA LEU A 209 -6.93 19.68 -9.50
C LEU A 209 -5.81 20.74 -9.43
N PRO A 210 -5.34 21.07 -8.22
CA PRO A 210 -4.27 22.05 -8.07
C PRO A 210 -2.99 21.57 -8.76
N ALA A 211 -2.18 22.53 -9.22
CA ALA A 211 -0.82 22.23 -9.64
C ALA A 211 0.00 21.81 -8.42
N ALA A 212 0.71 20.69 -8.52
CA ALA A 212 1.58 20.16 -7.47
C ALA A 212 2.80 19.47 -8.11
N ARG A 213 3.90 19.36 -7.39
CA ARG A 213 5.06 18.55 -7.79
C ARG A 213 4.76 17.05 -7.78
N GLY A 214 3.82 16.61 -6.95
CA GLY A 214 3.47 15.21 -6.83
C GLY A 214 2.47 14.93 -5.71
N PHE A 215 1.89 13.75 -5.78
CA PHE A 215 0.99 13.22 -4.77
C PHE A 215 1.59 11.92 -4.24
N GLY A 216 2.30 12.01 -3.12
CA GLY A 216 3.07 10.89 -2.57
C GLY A 216 2.21 9.86 -1.84
N ALA A 217 0.99 10.22 -1.43
CA ALA A 217 0.09 9.31 -0.74
C ALA A 217 -1.29 9.30 -1.40
N VAL A 218 -1.77 8.13 -1.78
CA VAL A 218 -3.08 7.94 -2.42
C VAL A 218 -3.83 6.78 -1.76
N ALA A 219 -5.10 7.01 -1.43
CA ALA A 219 -5.98 5.96 -0.91
C ALA A 219 -7.40 6.11 -1.44
N LEU A 220 -8.12 4.99 -1.61
CA LEU A 220 -9.50 4.99 -2.09
C LEU A 220 -10.47 4.65 -0.96
N GLY A 221 -11.34 5.61 -0.61
CA GLY A 221 -12.39 5.40 0.38
C GLY A 221 -13.56 4.54 -0.14
N PRO A 222 -14.46 4.08 0.73
CA PRO A 222 -15.60 3.24 0.37
C PRO A 222 -16.61 3.92 -0.58
N ASP A 223 -16.64 5.25 -0.61
CA ASP A 223 -17.60 6.05 -1.40
C ASP A 223 -17.08 6.44 -2.79
N ASP A 224 -16.11 5.70 -3.35
CA ASP A 224 -15.42 6.06 -4.60
C ASP A 224 -14.79 7.47 -4.54
N VAL A 225 -14.30 7.87 -3.36
CA VAL A 225 -13.54 9.11 -3.17
C VAL A 225 -12.05 8.78 -3.10
N LEU A 226 -11.29 9.31 -4.05
CA LEU A 226 -9.84 9.21 -4.04
C LEU A 226 -9.27 10.29 -3.13
N HIS A 227 -8.49 9.88 -2.14
CA HIS A 227 -7.76 10.75 -1.23
C HIS A 227 -6.32 10.85 -1.69
N ALA A 228 -5.84 12.06 -2.00
CA ALA A 228 -4.48 12.27 -2.51
C ALA A 228 -3.79 13.39 -1.73
N LEU A 229 -2.65 13.09 -1.09
CA LEU A 229 -1.87 14.07 -0.35
C LEU A 229 -1.00 14.88 -1.32
N ASP A 230 -1.23 16.19 -1.39
CA ASP A 230 -0.35 17.12 -2.08
C ASP A 230 0.92 17.33 -1.24
N ASP A 231 2.06 16.87 -1.75
CA ASP A 231 3.36 16.92 -1.06
C ASP A 231 3.86 18.36 -0.84
N ASP A 232 3.42 19.33 -1.64
CA ASP A 232 3.87 20.73 -1.58
C ASP A 232 3.08 21.57 -0.57
N THR A 233 1.86 21.16 -0.25
CA THR A 233 0.98 21.91 0.66
C THR A 233 0.63 21.14 1.93
N GLY A 234 0.74 19.81 1.92
CA GLY A 234 0.27 18.95 3.00
C GLY A 234 -1.25 18.87 3.09
N HIS A 235 -1.95 19.27 2.02
CA HIS A 235 -3.39 19.12 1.90
C HIS A 235 -3.75 17.74 1.37
N LEU A 236 -4.67 17.05 2.05
CA LEU A 236 -5.32 15.86 1.53
C LEU A 236 -6.47 16.30 0.64
N LEU A 237 -6.37 16.04 -0.67
CA LEU A 237 -7.45 16.28 -1.61
C LEU A 237 -8.46 15.13 -1.53
N HIS A 238 -9.74 15.46 -1.64
CA HIS A 238 -10.83 14.49 -1.77
C HIS A 238 -11.41 14.64 -3.17
N VAL A 239 -11.20 13.62 -4.00
CA VAL A 239 -11.57 13.63 -5.42
C VAL A 239 -12.67 12.59 -5.65
N PRO A 240 -13.94 13.00 -5.73
CA PRO A 240 -15.03 12.08 -6.05
C PRO A 240 -14.88 11.53 -7.48
N LEU A 241 -14.67 10.21 -7.62
CA LEU A 241 -14.47 9.58 -8.93
C LEU A 241 -15.75 9.58 -9.78
N ARG A 242 -16.92 9.66 -9.14
CA ARG A 242 -18.23 9.79 -9.82
C ARG A 242 -18.55 11.24 -10.23
N GLY A 243 -17.59 12.14 -10.07
CA GLY A 243 -17.75 13.58 -10.29
C GLY A 243 -18.28 14.31 -9.07
N GLY A 244 -18.15 15.63 -9.09
CA GLY A 244 -18.45 16.51 -7.95
C GLY A 244 -17.30 17.50 -7.71
N PRO A 245 -17.45 18.40 -6.73
CA PRO A 245 -16.38 19.30 -6.33
C PRO A 245 -15.25 18.54 -5.64
N VAL A 246 -14.01 18.95 -5.88
CA VAL A 246 -12.85 18.50 -5.12
C VAL A 246 -12.76 19.32 -3.85
N THR A 247 -12.71 18.66 -2.70
CA THR A 247 -12.50 19.32 -1.40
C THR A 247 -11.10 19.01 -0.87
N ARG A 248 -10.69 19.66 0.22
CA ARG A 248 -9.38 19.43 0.83
C ARG A 248 -9.40 19.58 2.34
N THR A 249 -8.57 18.78 3.00
CA THR A 249 -8.31 18.84 4.45
C THR A 249 -6.83 19.12 4.69
N ALA A 250 -6.50 20.09 5.54
CA ALA A 250 -5.12 20.41 5.88
C ALA A 250 -4.58 19.40 6.91
N LEU A 251 -3.52 18.66 6.55
CA LEU A 251 -2.88 17.68 7.44
C LEU A 251 -1.52 18.16 7.99
N GLY A 252 -1.06 19.34 7.60
CA GLY A 252 0.20 19.94 8.05
C GLY A 252 0.99 20.53 6.89
N GLY A 253 2.29 20.71 7.09
CA GLY A 253 3.19 21.22 6.05
C GLY A 253 3.61 20.18 5.02
N ARG A 254 4.57 20.57 4.20
CA ARG A 254 5.18 19.75 3.14
C ARG A 254 5.66 18.40 3.63
N SER A 255 5.57 17.39 2.76
CA SER A 255 6.17 16.08 2.98
C SER A 255 6.96 15.64 1.76
N ARG A 256 8.10 15.01 1.99
CA ARG A 256 8.91 14.40 0.93
C ARG A 256 8.72 12.89 0.84
N TRP A 257 8.24 12.32 1.94
CA TRP A 257 8.01 10.89 2.14
C TRP A 257 6.64 10.72 2.73
N SER A 258 5.69 10.38 1.88
CA SER A 258 4.32 10.08 2.26
C SER A 258 3.87 8.85 1.48
N ASP A 259 2.93 8.12 2.04
CA ASP A 259 2.26 7.00 1.38
C ASP A 259 0.98 6.67 2.18
N ALA A 260 -0.08 6.19 1.55
CA ALA A 260 -1.32 5.86 2.23
C ALA A 260 -1.94 4.55 1.75
N THR A 261 -2.76 3.96 2.62
CA THR A 261 -3.66 2.89 2.22
C THR A 261 -5.01 3.03 2.90
N ALA A 262 -6.06 2.66 2.18
CA ALA A 262 -7.39 2.62 2.74
C ALA A 262 -7.59 1.33 3.53
N CYS A 263 -8.37 1.45 4.60
CA CYS A 263 -8.73 0.32 5.40
C CYS A 263 -10.13 -0.15 5.00
N PRO A 264 -10.32 -1.45 4.74
CA PRO A 264 -11.61 -1.96 4.35
C PRO A 264 -12.66 -1.63 5.43
N PRO A 265 -13.92 -1.41 5.05
CA PRO A 265 -14.98 -1.31 6.03
C PRO A 265 -15.03 -2.61 6.84
N ALA A 266 -15.52 -2.51 8.08
CA ALA A 266 -15.76 -3.71 8.87
C ALA A 266 -16.75 -4.58 8.10
N PRO A 267 -16.58 -5.91 8.11
CA PRO A 267 -17.65 -6.79 7.65
C PRO A 267 -18.94 -6.34 8.32
N ALA A 268 -20.00 -6.17 7.54
CA ALA A 268 -21.32 -5.87 8.10
C ALA A 268 -21.57 -6.90 9.20
N ALA A 269 -21.94 -6.43 10.40
CA ALA A 269 -22.28 -7.33 11.48
C ALA A 269 -23.28 -8.34 10.94
N ALA A 270 -22.98 -9.64 11.08
CA ALA A 270 -23.90 -10.66 10.64
C ALA A 270 -25.26 -10.35 11.25
N VAL A 271 -26.27 -10.13 10.39
CA VAL A 271 -27.63 -9.93 10.87
C VAL A 271 -27.92 -11.14 11.75
N PRO A 272 -28.21 -10.96 13.06
CA PRO A 272 -28.47 -12.09 13.92
C PRO A 272 -29.57 -12.93 13.25
N PRO A 273 -29.43 -14.26 13.20
CA PRO A 273 -30.43 -15.10 12.56
C PRO A 273 -31.79 -14.71 13.13
N PRO A 274 -32.85 -14.61 12.30
CA PRO A 274 -34.17 -14.24 12.76
C PRO A 274 -34.48 -15.11 13.98
N ARG A 275 -34.84 -14.48 15.10
CA ARG A 275 -35.20 -15.23 16.30
C ARG A 275 -36.27 -16.23 15.89
N PRO A 276 -36.15 -17.52 16.27
CA PRO A 276 -37.18 -18.50 15.98
C PRO A 276 -38.53 -17.91 16.39
N VAL A 277 -39.45 -17.78 15.43
CA VAL A 277 -40.81 -17.32 15.73
C VAL A 277 -41.34 -18.34 16.74
N ARG A 278 -41.57 -17.90 17.97
CA ARG A 278 -42.12 -18.77 19.01
C ARG A 278 -43.44 -19.30 18.45
N PRO A 279 -43.63 -20.64 18.36
CA PRO A 279 -44.89 -21.19 17.89
C PRO A 279 -46.04 -20.51 18.65
N PRO A 280 -47.15 -20.16 17.97
CA PRO A 280 -48.32 -19.60 18.65
C PRO A 280 -48.59 -20.46 19.88
N ALA A 281 -48.62 -19.84 21.06
CA ALA A 281 -48.86 -20.57 22.28
C ALA A 281 -50.14 -21.38 22.08
N ALA A 282 -50.05 -22.71 22.21
CA ALA A 282 -51.23 -23.56 22.21
C ALA A 282 -52.22 -22.95 23.21
N ARG A 283 -53.47 -22.73 22.78
CA ARG A 283 -54.54 -22.15 23.61
C ARG A 283 -54.48 -22.83 24.98
N ALA A 284 -54.28 -22.03 26.03
CA ALA A 284 -54.23 -22.54 27.38
C ALA A 284 -55.54 -23.33 27.65
N PRO A 285 -55.47 -24.59 28.10
CA PRO A 285 -56.65 -25.27 28.62
C PRO A 285 -57.24 -24.47 29.79
N HIS A 286 -58.57 -24.51 29.91
CA HIS A 286 -59.33 -23.76 30.90
C HIS A 286 -58.72 -23.83 32.31
N PRO A 287 -58.72 -22.72 33.07
CA PRO A 287 -58.13 -22.66 34.40
C PRO A 287 -58.81 -23.67 35.33
N ARG A 288 -58.02 -24.61 35.84
CA ARG A 288 -58.43 -25.51 36.93
C ARG A 288 -58.43 -24.68 38.25
N PRO A 289 -59.43 -24.86 39.13
CA PRO A 289 -59.55 -24.09 40.37
C PRO A 289 -58.26 -24.11 41.20
N ALA A 290 -57.87 -22.93 41.69
CA ALA A 290 -56.66 -22.72 42.46
C ALA A 290 -56.67 -23.53 43.77
N GLY A 291 -55.66 -24.38 43.94
CA GLY A 291 -55.34 -24.99 45.22
C GLY A 291 -54.68 -23.98 46.18
N PRO A 292 -54.75 -24.22 47.50
CA PRO A 292 -54.31 -23.28 48.51
C PRO A 292 -52.78 -23.00 48.45
N PRO A 293 -52.35 -21.80 48.85
CA PRO A 293 -50.97 -21.36 48.69
C PRO A 293 -49.99 -22.18 49.56
N ALA A 294 -49.01 -22.80 48.91
CA ALA A 294 -47.91 -23.47 49.60
C ALA A 294 -46.95 -22.45 50.21
N ARG A 295 -46.59 -22.68 51.48
CA ARG A 295 -45.67 -21.86 52.28
C ARG A 295 -44.30 -21.70 51.62
N ALA A 296 -43.84 -20.46 51.55
CA ALA A 296 -42.52 -20.08 51.07
C ALA A 296 -41.40 -20.60 52.00
N ALA A 297 -40.50 -21.41 51.46
CA ALA A 297 -39.25 -21.77 52.11
C ALA A 297 -38.22 -20.65 51.89
N ARG A 298 -37.67 -20.12 52.99
CA ARG A 298 -36.62 -19.09 53.01
C ARG A 298 -35.30 -19.70 52.53
N GLY A 299 -34.87 -19.32 51.33
CA GLY A 299 -33.56 -19.68 50.78
C GLY A 299 -32.42 -19.00 51.54
N ARG A 300 -31.44 -19.82 51.95
CA ARG A 300 -30.23 -19.43 52.67
C ARG A 300 -29.29 -18.60 51.76
N PRO A 301 -28.68 -17.51 52.25
CA PRO A 301 -27.76 -16.68 51.46
C PRO A 301 -26.56 -17.50 50.96
N ALA A 302 -26.26 -17.40 49.67
CA ALA A 302 -25.09 -18.00 49.04
C ALA A 302 -23.81 -17.27 49.47
N ALA A 303 -22.78 -18.03 49.83
CA ALA A 303 -21.48 -17.51 50.25
C ALA A 303 -20.74 -16.83 49.07
N PRO A 304 -20.01 -15.74 49.33
CA PRO A 304 -19.25 -15.05 48.30
C PRO A 304 -18.06 -15.89 47.80
N PRO A 305 -17.69 -15.76 46.51
CA PRO A 305 -16.59 -16.53 45.92
C PRO A 305 -15.23 -16.12 46.51
N PRO A 306 -14.28 -17.06 46.63
CA PRO A 306 -12.95 -16.80 47.16
C PRO A 306 -12.15 -15.85 46.25
N ARG A 307 -11.43 -14.90 46.86
CA ARG A 307 -10.55 -13.97 46.17
C ARG A 307 -9.37 -14.73 45.52
N PRO A 308 -9.02 -14.46 44.26
CA PRO A 308 -7.86 -15.05 43.62
C PRO A 308 -6.56 -14.58 44.29
N ARG A 309 -5.67 -15.55 44.54
CA ARG A 309 -4.37 -15.36 45.19
C ARG A 309 -3.42 -14.62 44.25
N PRO A 310 -2.69 -13.58 44.69
CA PRO A 310 -1.73 -12.86 43.86
C PRO A 310 -0.64 -13.81 43.34
N ALA A 311 -0.46 -13.84 42.03
CA ALA A 311 0.63 -14.59 41.40
C ALA A 311 1.97 -13.93 41.75
N ALA A 312 2.94 -14.73 42.18
CA ALA A 312 4.30 -14.28 42.49
C ALA A 312 4.95 -13.63 41.27
N ALA A 313 5.64 -12.51 41.50
CA ALA A 313 6.37 -11.80 40.46
C ALA A 313 7.48 -12.70 39.89
N PRO A 314 7.64 -12.75 38.55
CA PRO A 314 8.72 -13.50 37.93
C PRO A 314 10.09 -12.88 38.28
N PRO A 315 11.15 -13.69 38.38
CA PRO A 315 12.49 -13.21 38.68
C PRO A 315 13.01 -12.28 37.56
N PRO A 316 13.87 -11.30 37.91
CA PRO A 316 14.43 -10.36 36.94
C PRO A 316 15.24 -11.10 35.87
N ARG A 317 14.97 -10.76 34.60
CA ARG A 317 15.74 -11.30 33.47
C ARG A 317 17.18 -10.77 33.51
N PRO A 318 18.18 -11.62 33.24
CA PRO A 318 19.56 -11.18 33.03
C PRO A 318 19.65 -10.17 31.87
N PRO A 319 20.54 -9.18 31.95
CA PRO A 319 20.76 -8.22 30.87
C PRO A 319 21.27 -8.94 29.62
N ALA A 320 20.56 -8.76 28.50
CA ALA A 320 20.96 -9.31 27.21
C ALA A 320 22.24 -8.61 26.72
N ALA A 321 23.25 -9.39 26.39
CA ALA A 321 24.49 -8.91 25.79
C ALA A 321 24.20 -8.21 24.45
N ALA A 322 24.76 -7.01 24.28
CA ALA A 322 24.61 -6.23 23.06
C ALA A 322 25.31 -6.91 21.86
N PRO A 323 24.62 -7.10 20.72
CA PRO A 323 25.25 -7.69 19.54
C PRO A 323 26.20 -6.68 18.86
N ALA A 324 27.48 -7.04 18.78
CA ALA A 324 28.57 -6.23 18.22
C ALA A 324 28.57 -6.11 16.67
N ALA A 325 27.49 -6.48 15.97
CA ALA A 325 27.53 -6.72 14.52
C ALA A 325 27.14 -5.52 13.62
N VAL A 326 26.62 -4.41 14.15
CA VAL A 326 26.04 -3.34 13.29
C VAL A 326 27.09 -2.38 12.70
N ARG A 327 28.35 -2.43 13.16
CA ARG A 327 29.37 -1.45 12.74
C ARG A 327 29.97 -1.65 11.35
N ARG A 328 29.86 -2.85 10.75
CA ARG A 328 30.52 -3.14 9.45
C ARG A 328 29.70 -2.78 8.21
N HIS A 329 28.37 -2.65 8.31
CA HIS A 329 27.54 -2.33 7.12
C HIS A 329 27.44 -0.84 6.80
N ARG A 330 27.63 0.05 7.78
CA ARG A 330 27.46 1.50 7.60
C ARG A 330 28.57 2.12 6.73
N THR A 331 29.78 1.56 6.76
CA THR A 331 30.93 2.03 5.97
C THR A 331 30.84 1.63 4.49
N ALA A 332 30.20 0.51 4.15
CA ALA A 332 30.03 0.09 2.76
C ALA A 332 28.97 0.91 2.00
N TYR A 333 27.86 1.25 2.67
CA TYR A 333 26.77 2.04 2.08
C TYR A 333 27.21 3.48 1.76
N LEU A 334 27.94 4.13 2.67
CA LEU A 334 28.43 5.49 2.46
C LEU A 334 29.48 5.59 1.33
N ARG A 335 30.30 4.55 1.14
CA ARG A 335 31.25 4.49 0.01
C ARG A 335 30.54 4.36 -1.36
N ARG A 336 29.43 3.63 -1.46
CA ARG A 336 28.65 3.55 -2.70
C ARG A 336 27.83 4.82 -2.98
N ALA A 337 27.34 5.51 -1.96
CA ALA A 337 26.64 6.79 -2.12
C ALA A 337 27.59 7.92 -2.57
N ALA A 338 28.86 7.90 -2.14
CA ALA A 338 29.87 8.87 -2.59
C ALA A 338 30.33 8.64 -4.05
N ALA A 339 30.28 7.40 -4.54
CA ALA A 339 30.67 7.05 -5.91
C ALA A 339 29.61 7.41 -6.99
N ARG A 340 28.42 7.85 -6.59
CA ARG A 340 27.34 8.31 -7.49
C ARG A 340 27.18 9.83 -7.52
N ARG A 341 28.25 10.59 -7.26
CA ARG A 341 28.29 11.98 -7.72
C ARG A 341 28.50 11.95 -9.22
N VAL A 342 27.40 12.12 -9.95
CA VAL A 342 27.42 12.50 -11.37
C VAL A 342 28.38 13.69 -11.50
N PRO A 343 29.38 13.67 -12.40
CA PRO A 343 30.18 14.83 -12.68
C PRO A 343 29.25 15.91 -13.25
N GLU A 344 28.91 16.87 -12.41
CA GLU A 344 28.36 18.15 -12.80
C GLU A 344 29.43 18.89 -13.60
N SER A 345 29.45 18.74 -14.92
CA SER A 345 29.82 19.78 -15.90
C SER A 345 29.97 19.24 -17.33
N ARG A 346 29.45 20.06 -18.28
CA ARG A 346 29.88 20.21 -19.69
C ARG A 346 29.62 18.99 -20.59
N THR A 347 28.63 18.99 -21.47
CA THR A 347 28.47 19.92 -22.60
C THR A 347 27.06 19.69 -23.18
N LEU A 348 26.33 20.76 -23.49
CA LEU A 348 25.16 20.64 -24.36
C LEU A 348 25.66 20.16 -25.73
N PRO A 349 25.03 19.17 -26.37
CA PRO A 349 25.41 18.75 -27.72
C PRO A 349 25.25 19.95 -28.65
N ALA A 350 26.25 20.21 -29.49
CA ALA A 350 26.31 21.35 -30.42
C ALA A 350 25.07 21.46 -31.34
N SER A 351 24.32 20.36 -31.49
CA SER A 351 23.04 20.32 -32.21
C SER A 351 21.91 21.11 -31.55
N LEU A 352 21.89 21.30 -30.23
CA LEU A 352 20.84 22.08 -29.57
C LEU A 352 21.06 23.60 -29.65
N ALA A 353 22.33 24.04 -29.71
CA ALA A 353 22.69 25.46 -29.87
C ALA A 353 22.29 26.00 -31.26
N LEU A 354 22.31 25.15 -32.29
CA LEU A 354 21.88 25.52 -33.64
C LEU A 354 20.37 25.74 -33.77
N PHE A 355 19.54 25.01 -33.02
CA PHE A 355 18.08 25.19 -33.06
C PHE A 355 17.60 26.44 -32.31
N VAL A 356 18.24 26.79 -31.20
CA VAL A 356 17.88 28.02 -30.46
C VAL A 356 18.42 29.28 -31.16
N GLY A 357 19.59 29.21 -31.81
CA GLY A 357 20.17 30.34 -32.55
C GLY A 357 19.41 30.74 -33.82
N ALA A 358 18.73 29.81 -34.49
CA ALA A 358 18.02 30.09 -35.75
C ALA A 358 16.55 30.54 -35.55
N ALA A 359 15.90 30.16 -34.45
CA ALA A 359 14.47 30.47 -34.25
C ALA A 359 14.21 31.91 -33.79
N VAL A 360 15.12 32.51 -33.02
CA VAL A 360 14.96 33.87 -32.49
C VAL A 360 14.97 34.97 -33.58
N PRO A 361 15.89 34.98 -34.56
CA PRO A 361 15.86 36.02 -35.60
C PRO A 361 14.64 35.93 -36.54
N ALA A 362 14.09 34.72 -36.78
CA ALA A 362 12.91 34.55 -37.63
C ALA A 362 11.64 35.15 -36.99
N VAL A 363 11.45 35.00 -35.68
CA VAL A 363 10.30 35.56 -34.95
C VAL A 363 10.39 37.10 -34.88
N VAL A 364 11.59 37.66 -34.70
CA VAL A 364 11.79 39.12 -34.69
C VAL A 364 11.58 39.74 -36.08
N ALA A 365 11.98 39.04 -37.15
CA ALA A 365 11.72 39.49 -38.52
C ALA A 365 10.23 39.47 -38.87
N ALA A 366 9.51 38.42 -38.49
CA ALA A 366 8.06 38.31 -38.72
C ALA A 366 7.27 39.39 -37.95
N ALA A 367 7.67 39.70 -36.71
CA ALA A 367 7.03 40.76 -35.92
C ALA A 367 7.23 42.17 -36.52
N ARG A 368 8.40 42.46 -37.13
CA ARG A 368 8.66 43.75 -37.80
C ARG A 368 7.86 43.92 -39.09
N ILE A 369 7.62 42.85 -39.85
CA ILE A 369 6.82 42.90 -41.07
C ILE A 369 5.33 43.11 -40.73
N ALA A 370 4.82 42.41 -39.71
CA ALA A 370 3.44 42.59 -39.24
C ALA A 370 3.16 44.00 -38.70
N GLY A 371 4.16 44.65 -38.08
CA GLY A 371 4.03 46.04 -37.63
C GLY A 371 3.93 47.06 -38.78
N ARG A 372 4.64 46.85 -39.89
CA ARG A 372 4.59 47.76 -41.06
C ARG A 372 3.30 47.65 -41.87
N LEU A 373 2.64 46.50 -41.85
CA LEU A 373 1.37 46.29 -42.56
C LEU A 373 0.15 46.86 -41.81
N ARG A 374 0.29 47.21 -40.52
CA ARG A 374 -0.78 47.86 -39.72
C ARG A 374 -0.69 49.38 -39.69
N GLY A 375 0.34 49.97 -40.30
CA GLY A 375 0.57 51.42 -40.34
C GLY A 375 0.37 52.06 -41.71
N ARG A 376 -0.37 51.41 -42.61
CA ARG A 376 -0.80 51.97 -43.90
C ARG A 376 -2.31 52.02 -43.98
#